data_AF-A0A9C8AAH3-F1
#
_entry.id   AF-A0A9C8AAH3-F1
#
_cell.length_a   1.000
_cell.length_b   1.000
_cell.length_c   1.000
_cell.angle_alpha   90.00
_cell.angle_beta   90.00
_cell.angle_gamma   90.00
#
_symmetry.space_group_name_H-M   'P 1'
#
loop_
_entity.id
_entity.type
_entity.pdbx_description
1 polymer ?
#
loop_
_entity_poly.entity_id
_entity_poly.type
_entity_poly.pdbx_seq_one_letter_code
_entity_poly.pdbx_strand_id
1 'polypeptide(L)' 'MFFHPVEDRYLTPREYMRIQGFPDNYILTGPIRGRSGKVRFLDQHRQVANSVPPPMAKILAHEIKTILCQDYLKFSVTP' A
#
# COMPACT_ATOMS: atom_id res chain seq x y z
N MET A 1 13.97 -6.59 6.37
CA MET A 1 13.03 -7.68 6.76
C MET A 1 12.85 -7.53 8.25
N PHE A 2 11.61 -7.33 8.74
CA PHE A 2 11.34 -7.21 10.17
C PHE A 2 11.01 -8.56 10.80
N PHE A 3 11.36 -8.72 12.09
CA PHE A 3 11.10 -9.92 12.88
C PHE A 3 9.74 -9.85 13.57
N HIS A 4 9.09 -10.99 13.75
CA HIS A 4 7.92 -11.09 14.60
C HIS A 4 8.32 -10.84 16.06
N PRO A 5 7.54 -10.08 16.86
CA PRO A 5 7.96 -9.69 18.20
C PRO A 5 8.08 -10.85 19.20
N VAL A 6 7.43 -11.99 18.92
CA VAL A 6 7.34 -13.14 19.84
C VAL A 6 7.82 -14.44 19.20
N GLU A 7 7.73 -14.58 17.87
CA GLU A 7 7.98 -15.85 17.20
C GLU A 7 9.33 -15.76 16.47
N ASP A 8 10.10 -16.86 16.46
CA ASP A 8 11.39 -16.91 15.76
C ASP A 8 11.21 -17.04 14.23
N ARG A 9 10.66 -15.98 13.64
CA ARG A 9 10.45 -15.84 12.20
C ARG A 9 10.37 -14.37 11.80
N TYR A 10 10.46 -14.12 10.50
CA TYR A 10 10.11 -12.83 9.92
C TYR A 10 8.60 -12.60 9.91
N LEU A 11 8.20 -11.33 9.79
CA LEU A 11 6.83 -10.99 9.48
C LEU A 11 6.43 -11.56 8.10
N THR A 12 5.23 -12.12 8.05
CA THR A 12 4.53 -12.54 6.85
C THR A 12 4.12 -11.33 5.99
N PRO A 13 3.82 -11.52 4.69
CA PRO A 13 3.28 -10.44 3.87
C PRO A 13 2.02 -9.83 4.47
N ARG A 14 1.14 -10.65 5.07
CA ARG A 14 -0.10 -10.19 5.71
C ARG A 14 0.16 -9.29 6.93
N GLU A 15 1.13 -9.63 7.78
CA GLU A 15 1.48 -8.77 8.92
C GLU A 15 2.02 -7.41 8.44
N TYR A 16 2.88 -7.41 7.41
CA TYR A 16 3.35 -6.18 6.76
C TYR A 16 2.20 -5.34 6.17
N MET A 17 1.22 -5.98 5.52
CA MET A 17 0.04 -5.32 4.96
C MET A 17 -0.78 -4.62 6.04
N ARG A 18 -0.98 -5.28 7.19
CA ARG A 18 -1.71 -4.70 8.32
C ARG A 18 -0.99 -3.47 8.88
N ILE A 19 0.34 -3.53 8.99
CA ILE A 19 1.16 -2.38 9.40
C ILE A 19 1.00 -1.21 8.42
N GLN A 20 0.97 -1.49 7.12
CA GLN A 20 0.75 -0.47 6.08
C GLN A 20 -0.72 0.03 6.00
N GLY A 21 -1.66 -0.59 6.72
CA GLY A 21 -3.07 -0.19 6.71
C GLY A 21 -3.87 -0.71 5.51
N PHE A 22 -3.44 -1.81 4.89
CA PHE A 22 -4.26 -2.49 3.87
C PHE A 22 -5.46 -3.19 4.53
N PRO A 23 -6.61 -3.24 3.83
CA PRO A 23 -7.73 -4.03 4.31
C PRO A 23 -7.42 -5.52 4.21
N ASP A 24 -7.97 -6.31 5.14
CA ASP A 24 -7.66 -7.75 5.24
C ASP A 24 -8.16 -8.56 4.02
N ASN A 25 -9.15 -8.03 3.29
CA ASN A 25 -9.65 -8.60 2.04
C ASN A 25 -8.82 -8.22 0.80
N TYR A 26 -7.77 -7.42 0.92
CA TYR A 26 -6.86 -7.14 -0.19
C TYR A 26 -5.98 -8.35 -0.48
N ILE A 27 -5.92 -8.79 -1.73
CA ILE A 27 -5.18 -9.99 -2.15
C ILE A 27 -3.92 -9.58 -2.91
N LEU A 28 -2.76 -10.04 -2.44
CA LEU A 28 -1.50 -9.95 -3.19
C LEU A 28 -1.36 -11.16 -4.11
N THR A 29 -0.74 -10.94 -5.27
CA THR A 29 -0.43 -12.00 -6.23
C THR A 29 1.08 -12.14 -6.41
N GLY A 30 1.52 -13.25 -6.98
CA GLY A 30 2.94 -13.53 -7.18
C GLY A 30 3.61 -14.23 -5.98
N PRO A 31 4.91 -14.52 -6.10
CA PRO A 31 5.60 -15.40 -5.17
C PRO A 31 5.77 -14.76 -3.78
N ILE A 32 5.65 -15.59 -2.75
CA ILE A 32 6.15 -15.24 -1.40
C ILE A 32 7.61 -15.68 -1.35
N ARG A 33 8.51 -14.75 -0.99
CA ARG A 33 9.95 -15.03 -1.00
C ARG A 33 10.32 -16.11 0.01
N GLY A 34 11.01 -17.16 -0.45
CA GLY A 34 11.70 -18.15 0.38
C GLY A 34 13.12 -17.69 0.80
N ARG A 35 13.68 -18.30 1.85
CA ARG A 35 14.85 -17.85 2.63
C ARG A 35 16.12 -17.53 1.82
N SER A 36 16.34 -18.09 0.64
CA SER A 36 17.53 -17.80 -0.19
C SER A 36 17.22 -17.98 -1.68
N GLY A 37 17.49 -16.95 -2.49
CA GLY A 37 17.35 -17.01 -3.95
C GLY A 37 16.99 -15.67 -4.60
N LYS A 38 17.44 -15.47 -5.84
CA LYS A 38 17.02 -14.35 -6.70
C LYS A 38 15.60 -14.65 -7.18
N VAL A 39 14.60 -13.91 -6.69
CA VAL A 39 13.22 -14.06 -7.19
C VAL A 39 13.19 -13.45 -8.59
N ARG A 40 12.86 -14.27 -9.60
CA ARG A 40 12.75 -13.80 -10.99
C ARG A 40 11.63 -12.78 -11.19
N PHE A 41 10.58 -12.85 -10.36
CA PHE A 41 9.41 -11.98 -10.40
C PHE A 41 9.29 -11.14 -9.11
N LEU A 42 8.45 -10.10 -9.11
CA LEU A 42 8.23 -9.26 -7.93
C LEU A 42 7.52 -10.05 -6.83
N ASP A 43 8.16 -10.20 -5.68
CA ASP A 43 7.58 -10.91 -4.54
C ASP A 43 6.63 -10.04 -3.71
N GLN A 44 5.77 -10.70 -2.94
CA GLN A 44 4.75 -10.03 -2.13
C GLN A 44 5.33 -9.10 -1.07
N HIS A 45 6.48 -9.41 -0.46
CA HIS A 45 7.08 -8.50 0.53
C HIS A 45 7.55 -7.20 -0.13
N ARG A 46 8.12 -7.27 -1.33
CA ARG A 46 8.51 -6.08 -2.11
C ARG A 46 7.29 -5.28 -2.55
N GLN A 47 6.19 -5.92 -2.94
CA GLN A 47 4.94 -5.22 -3.27
C GLN A 47 4.45 -4.38 -2.09
N VAL A 48 4.43 -4.93 -0.88
CA VAL A 48 3.98 -4.20 0.31
C VAL A 48 5.00 -3.13 0.71
N ALA A 49 6.29 -3.44 0.73
CA ALA A 49 7.33 -2.50 1.17
C ALA A 49 7.46 -1.27 0.26
N ASN A 50 7.22 -1.44 -1.04
CA ASN A 50 7.30 -0.35 -2.02
C ASN A 50 5.96 0.38 -2.22
N SER A 51 4.89 -0.07 -1.56
CA SER A 51 3.57 0.57 -1.68
C SER A 51 3.48 1.85 -0.85
N VAL A 52 2.58 2.74 -1.26
CA VAL A 52 2.12 3.84 -0.41
C VAL A 52 1.05 3.30 0.56
N PRO A 53 1.11 3.59 1.87
CA PRO A 53 0.08 3.17 2.81
C PRO A 53 -1.33 3.61 2.36
N PRO A 54 -2.32 2.71 2.26
CA PRO A 54 -3.67 3.07 1.81
C PRO A 54 -4.34 4.21 2.59
N PRO A 55 -4.19 4.33 3.93
CA PRO A 55 -4.74 5.48 4.66
C PRO A 55 -4.15 6.81 4.21
N MET A 56 -2.85 6.86 3.91
CA MET A 56 -2.17 8.05 3.40
C MET A 56 -2.65 8.39 1.98
N ALA A 57 -2.72 7.39 1.10
CA ALA A 57 -3.22 7.55 -0.25
C ALA A 57 -4.67 8.10 -0.27
N LYS A 58 -5.52 7.64 0.65
CA LYS A 58 -6.90 8.12 0.79
C LYS A 58 -6.97 9.62 1.12
N ILE A 59 -6.15 10.08 2.06
CA ILE A 59 -6.11 11.50 2.46
C ILE A 59 -5.64 12.36 1.28
N LEU A 60 -4.56 11.95 0.61
CA LEU A 60 -4.05 12.67 -0.56
C LEU A 60 -5.09 12.74 -1.68
N ALA A 61 -5.77 11.63 -1.97
CA ALA A 61 -6.81 11.59 -2.99
C ALA A 61 -8.01 12.50 -2.64
N HIS A 62 -8.37 12.60 -1.35
CA HIS A 62 -9.42 13.51 -0.90
C HIS A 62 -9.05 14.98 -1.16
N GLU A 63 -7.83 15.39 -0.82
CA GLU A 63 -7.38 16.76 -1.04
C GLU A 63 -7.29 17.11 -2.52
N ILE A 64 -6.76 16.20 -3.34
CA ILE A 64 -6.74 16.36 -4.80
C ILE A 64 -8.17 16.52 -5.34
N LYS A 65 -9.12 15.70 -4.88
CA LYS A 65 -10.52 15.80 -5.29
C LYS A 65 -11.13 17.15 -4.91
N THR A 66 -10.88 17.63 -3.69
CA THR A 66 -11.37 18.93 -3.21
C THR A 66 -10.88 20.06 -4.11
N ILE A 67 -9.58 20.08 -4.42
CA ILE A 67 -8.98 21.12 -5.28
C ILE A 67 -9.61 21.08 -6.67
N LEU A 68 -9.67 19.90 -7.29
CA LEU A 68 -10.25 19.75 -8.61
C LEU A 68 -11.72 20.18 -8.64
N CYS A 69 -12.54 19.76 -7.67
CA CYS A 69 -13.95 20.17 -7.60
C CYS A 69 -14.14 21.67 -7.35
N GLN A 70 -13.30 22.30 -6.52
CA GLN A 70 -13.33 23.75 -6.33
C GLN A 70 -12.96 24.50 -7.61
N ASP A 71 -11.96 24.02 -8.34
CA ASP A 71 -11.53 24.64 -9.59
C ASP A 71 -12.58 24.45 -10.70
N TYR A 72 -13.26 23.31 -10.76
CA TYR A 72 -14.44 23.12 -11.63
C TYR A 72 -15.55 24.13 -11.33
N LEU A 73 -15.85 24.37 -10.05
CA LEU A 73 -16.88 25.35 -9.65
C LEU A 73 -16.47 26.78 -10.03
N LYS A 74 -15.21 27.17 -9.83
CA LYS A 74 -14.70 28.49 -10.23
C LYS A 74 -14.83 28.70 -11.75
N PHE A 75 -14.50 27.68 -12.56
CA PHE A 75 -14.60 27.77 -14.01
C PHE A 75 -16.05 27.86 -14.51
N SER A 76 -16.99 27.21 -13.83
CA SER A 76 -18.41 27.21 -14.19
C SER A 76 -19.19 28.49 -13.79
N VAL A 77 -18.59 29.34 -12.95
CA VAL A 77 -19.24 30.54 -12.39
C VAL A 77 -18.69 31.83 -13.02
N THR A 78 -17.59 31.77 -13.77
CA THR A 78 -17.16 32.85 -14.65
C THR A 78 -17.86 32.73 -16.01
N PRO A 79 -18.58 33.78 -16.48
CA PRO A 79 -19.28 33.79 -17.77
C PRO A 79 -18.34 33.76 -18.98
#